data_AF-A0A1I7XA12-F1
#
_entry.id   AF-A0A1I7XA12-F1
#
_cell.length_a   1.000
_cell.length_b   1.000
_cell.length_c   1.000
_cell.angle_alpha   90.00
_cell.angle_beta   90.00
_cell.angle_gamma   90.00
#
_symmetry.space_group_name_H-M   'P 1'
#
loop_
_entity.id
_entity.type
_entity.pdbx_description
1 polymer ?
#
loop_
_entity_poly.entity_id
_entity_poly.type
_entity_poly.pdbx_seq_one_letter_code
_entity_poly.pdbx_strand_id
1 'polypeptide(L)'
;MVLCDDDVYRESRWFVRWSKPLTTIEFHINQQYGFAQESVPFGDAILESADNVKIGFELCEELWTAIPSHTRLAMQGVDIICNGSGSHHILGKSNYRINQLILGGSQRIGGIYLYSNHRGCDGDRVYYDGASSIAQNGKLFVQINQFDIEDTCVATALLDLNDTITFRHKKSSNCFESASRQEHTSIRFDGTLTMKMAYPTERLADEIREVEHLQLTSTEELCDGPPAWLWHYLRRSKMSGFFIPLSGGQDSSAVAAMVRLMCNKVCNSVKQRRERDGVVLTYPDSNTISTSYVYNHNALFYLRATWPVNTLPKKPELVLVHWLEISTVITLGLFKGVVELLFPGVVQYMAYLFSIVIDMAVTALLKIFEMAYGFMPSFEVVRINLFYCANFLFLRRTTL
;
A
#
# COMPACT_ATOMS: atom_id res chain seq x y z
N MET A 1 8.44 -3.38 -23.73
CA MET A 1 7.14 -3.01 -23.14
C MET A 1 6.18 -4.18 -23.19
N VAL A 2 5.58 -4.51 -22.05
CA VAL A 2 4.47 -5.46 -21.87
C VAL A 2 3.37 -4.73 -21.09
N LEU A 3 2.11 -5.00 -21.43
CA LEU A 3 0.95 -4.45 -20.74
C LEU A 3 0.30 -5.52 -19.87
N CYS A 4 -0.24 -5.14 -18.72
CA CYS A 4 -0.98 -6.02 -17.83
C CYS A 4 -2.49 -5.94 -18.10
N ASP A 5 -3.09 -7.08 -18.48
CA ASP A 5 -4.53 -7.21 -18.73
C ASP A 5 -5.20 -8.31 -17.91
N ASP A 6 -4.48 -8.87 -16.93
CA ASP A 6 -4.94 -9.93 -16.04
C ASP A 6 -5.57 -9.38 -14.75
N ASP A 7 -6.42 -10.20 -14.09
CA ASP A 7 -7.08 -9.89 -12.81
C ASP A 7 -7.85 -8.55 -12.81
N VAL A 8 -7.37 -7.54 -12.09
CA VAL A 8 -7.95 -6.19 -12.02
C VAL A 8 -7.37 -5.20 -13.04
N TYR A 9 -6.26 -5.54 -13.71
CA TYR A 9 -5.59 -4.65 -14.65
C TYR A 9 -6.18 -4.75 -16.06
N ARG A 10 -6.31 -3.61 -16.76
CA ARG A 10 -6.86 -3.52 -18.12
C ARG A 10 -6.09 -2.50 -18.95
N GLU A 11 -4.76 -2.55 -18.91
CA GLU A 11 -3.91 -1.51 -19.50
C GLU A 11 -4.15 -1.32 -21.01
N SER A 12 -4.40 -2.41 -21.76
CA SER A 12 -4.68 -2.35 -23.20
C SER A 12 -5.94 -1.56 -23.57
N ARG A 13 -6.83 -1.31 -22.60
CA ARG A 13 -8.00 -0.45 -22.79
C ARG A 13 -7.60 1.00 -23.06
N TRP A 14 -6.49 1.46 -22.47
CA TRP A 14 -6.08 2.87 -22.50
C TRP A 14 -4.74 3.10 -23.18
N PHE A 15 -3.86 2.10 -23.18
CA PHE A 15 -2.50 2.22 -23.69
C PHE A 15 -2.26 1.30 -24.88
N VAL A 16 -1.40 1.76 -25.79
CA VAL A 16 -0.87 0.95 -26.89
C VAL A 16 0.55 0.55 -26.55
N ARG A 17 0.82 -0.76 -26.60
CA ARG A 17 2.15 -1.31 -26.37
C ARG A 17 3.14 -0.75 -27.40
N TRP A 18 4.31 -0.33 -26.93
CA TRP A 18 5.44 -0.02 -27.83
C TRP A 18 5.87 -1.25 -28.63
N SER A 19 5.79 -1.18 -29.96
CA SER A 19 5.99 -2.32 -30.87
C SER A 19 7.35 -2.38 -31.56
N LYS A 20 8.21 -1.36 -31.38
CA LYS A 20 9.50 -1.24 -32.06
C LYS A 20 10.67 -1.40 -31.08
N PRO A 21 11.01 -2.63 -30.64
CA PRO A 21 12.06 -2.84 -29.64
C PRO A 21 13.39 -2.23 -30.08
N LEU A 22 14.19 -1.74 -29.12
CA LEU A 22 15.51 -1.14 -29.34
C LEU A 22 15.52 0.09 -30.27
N THR A 23 14.38 0.77 -30.43
CA THR A 23 14.30 1.96 -31.27
C THR A 23 13.67 3.12 -30.53
N THR A 24 14.02 4.32 -30.99
CA THR A 24 13.41 5.58 -30.59
C THR A 24 12.85 6.30 -31.80
N ILE A 25 11.89 7.18 -31.56
CA ILE A 25 11.38 8.16 -32.52
C ILE A 25 11.52 9.55 -31.93
N GLU A 26 11.53 10.56 -32.78
CA GLU A 26 11.44 11.95 -32.35
C GLU A 26 9.99 12.29 -31.99
N PHE A 27 9.73 12.55 -30.70
CA PHE A 27 8.42 12.95 -30.19
C PHE A 27 8.39 14.46 -29.99
N HIS A 28 7.48 15.13 -30.71
CA HIS A 28 7.32 16.58 -30.63
C HIS A 28 6.53 16.95 -29.37
N ILE A 29 7.08 17.89 -28.59
CA ILE A 29 6.47 18.32 -27.34
C ILE A 29 5.55 19.52 -27.61
N ASN A 30 4.37 19.53 -26.98
CA ASN A 30 3.50 20.69 -27.02
C ASN A 30 4.14 21.87 -26.26
N GLN A 31 4.50 22.91 -27.00
CA GLN A 31 5.15 24.11 -26.49
C GLN A 31 4.30 24.89 -25.47
N GLN A 32 2.98 24.66 -25.42
CA GLN A 32 2.10 25.24 -24.41
C GLN A 32 2.45 24.79 -22.98
N TYR A 33 3.15 23.67 -22.82
CA TYR A 33 3.62 23.20 -21.51
C TYR A 33 4.90 23.90 -21.03
N GLY A 34 5.47 24.81 -21.82
CA GLY A 34 6.61 25.64 -21.40
C GLY A 34 7.97 24.93 -21.41
N PHE A 35 8.10 23.81 -22.13
CA PHE A 35 9.38 23.14 -22.32
C PHE A 35 10.27 23.93 -23.29
N ALA A 36 11.57 24.00 -23.00
CA ALA A 36 12.54 24.66 -23.89
C ALA A 36 12.84 23.82 -25.15
N GLN A 37 12.62 22.51 -25.10
CA GLN A 37 12.88 21.59 -26.20
C GLN A 37 11.66 21.49 -27.12
N GLU A 38 11.90 21.45 -28.43
CA GLU A 38 10.86 21.21 -29.43
C GLU A 38 10.44 19.74 -29.51
N SER A 39 11.39 18.83 -29.29
CA SER A 39 11.21 17.39 -29.36
C SER A 39 12.12 16.65 -28.36
N VAL A 40 11.77 15.39 -28.09
CA VAL A 40 12.57 14.45 -27.30
C VAL A 40 12.56 13.05 -27.91
N PRO A 41 13.59 12.22 -27.65
CA PRO A 41 13.53 10.80 -28.00
C PRO A 41 12.43 10.09 -27.21
N PHE A 42 11.64 9.28 -27.90
CA PHE A 42 10.59 8.44 -27.30
C PHE A 42 10.72 7.00 -27.79
N GLY A 43 10.78 6.04 -26.88
CA GLY A 43 10.86 4.62 -27.22
C GLY A 43 11.71 3.80 -26.24
N ASP A 44 12.36 2.75 -26.76
CA ASP A 44 13.15 1.77 -26.00
C ASP A 44 14.63 2.15 -26.04
N ALA A 45 15.08 2.89 -25.02
CA ALA A 45 16.44 3.43 -24.89
C ALA A 45 16.93 3.38 -23.43
N ILE A 46 18.23 3.58 -23.26
CA ILE A 46 18.87 3.77 -21.96
C ILE A 46 19.36 5.21 -21.81
N LEU A 47 19.54 5.66 -20.57
CA LEU A 47 20.20 6.92 -20.27
C LEU A 47 21.66 6.68 -19.93
N GLU A 48 22.52 7.59 -20.34
CA GLU A 48 23.94 7.57 -20.00
C GLU A 48 24.36 8.94 -19.45
N SER A 49 24.89 8.92 -18.24
CA SER A 49 25.39 10.10 -17.54
C SER A 49 26.74 10.57 -18.08
N ALA A 50 27.16 11.77 -17.69
CA ALA A 50 28.43 12.35 -18.11
C ALA A 50 29.64 11.51 -17.64
N ASP A 51 29.52 10.85 -16.49
CA ASP A 51 30.49 9.92 -15.90
C ASP A 51 30.29 8.46 -16.32
N ASN A 52 29.51 8.22 -17.39
CA ASN A 52 29.29 6.93 -18.06
C ASN A 52 28.54 5.88 -17.23
N VAL A 53 27.80 6.27 -16.20
CA VAL A 53 26.82 5.40 -15.53
C VAL A 53 25.59 5.25 -16.42
N LYS A 54 25.18 4.00 -16.68
CA LYS A 54 24.04 3.66 -17.53
C LYS A 54 22.80 3.31 -16.72
N ILE A 55 21.66 3.89 -17.10
CA ILE A 55 20.36 3.69 -16.46
C ILE A 55 19.38 3.08 -17.47
N GLY A 56 18.76 1.97 -17.11
CA GLY A 56 17.70 1.33 -17.88
C GLY A 56 16.37 1.37 -17.13
N PHE A 57 15.28 1.18 -17.86
CA PHE A 57 13.93 1.19 -17.31
C PHE A 57 13.23 -0.14 -17.57
N GLU A 58 12.57 -0.64 -16.54
CA GLU A 58 11.67 -1.78 -16.59
C GLU A 58 10.31 -1.32 -16.03
N LEU A 59 9.20 -1.66 -16.67
CA LEU A 59 7.89 -1.18 -16.23
C LEU A 59 7.06 -2.31 -15.64
N CYS A 60 6.73 -2.21 -14.35
CA CYS A 60 5.79 -3.06 -13.61
C CYS A 60 5.74 -4.53 -14.08
N GLU A 61 4.81 -4.85 -14.99
CA GLU A 61 4.55 -6.18 -15.53
C GLU A 61 5.76 -6.84 -16.19
N GLU A 62 6.67 -6.06 -16.77
CA GLU A 62 7.87 -6.58 -17.44
C GLU A 62 8.74 -7.45 -16.51
N LEU A 63 8.78 -7.14 -15.22
CA LEU A 63 9.48 -7.92 -14.19
C LEU A 63 8.92 -9.35 -14.04
N TRP A 64 7.63 -9.54 -14.30
CA TRP A 64 6.91 -10.80 -14.09
C TRP A 64 6.96 -11.73 -15.31
N THR A 65 7.39 -11.19 -16.45
CA THR A 65 7.43 -11.94 -17.71
C THR A 65 8.47 -13.07 -17.67
N ALA A 66 8.30 -14.07 -18.53
CA ALA A 66 9.25 -15.19 -18.64
C ALA A 66 10.68 -14.74 -19.02
N ILE A 67 10.80 -13.61 -19.71
CA ILE A 67 12.07 -12.99 -20.08
C ILE A 67 12.02 -11.51 -19.68
N PRO A 68 12.32 -11.18 -18.41
CA PRO A 68 12.27 -9.81 -17.93
C PRO A 68 13.24 -8.90 -18.69
N SER A 69 12.82 -7.65 -18.92
CA SER A 69 13.58 -6.67 -19.70
C SER A 69 14.94 -6.36 -19.08
N HIS A 70 15.04 -6.42 -17.74
CA HIS A 70 16.26 -6.21 -16.98
C HIS A 70 17.39 -7.17 -17.41
N THR A 71 17.05 -8.38 -17.90
CA THR A 71 18.04 -9.33 -18.39
C THR A 71 18.79 -8.75 -19.59
N ARG A 72 18.06 -8.20 -20.57
CA ARG A 72 18.64 -7.57 -21.76
C ARG A 72 19.40 -6.30 -21.40
N LEU A 73 18.86 -5.48 -20.48
CA LEU A 73 19.51 -4.26 -20.01
C LEU A 73 20.86 -4.56 -19.35
N ALA A 74 20.91 -5.51 -18.41
CA ALA A 74 22.14 -5.90 -17.74
C ALA A 74 23.18 -6.48 -18.69
N MET A 75 22.75 -7.24 -19.72
CA MET A 75 23.66 -7.77 -20.74
C MET A 75 24.36 -6.68 -21.56
N GLN A 76 23.83 -5.45 -21.60
CA GLN A 76 24.46 -4.30 -22.26
C GLN A 76 25.27 -3.42 -21.30
N GLY A 77 25.47 -3.89 -20.08
CA GLY A 77 26.22 -3.16 -19.07
C GLY A 77 25.44 -2.00 -18.45
N VAL A 78 24.10 -2.03 -18.46
CA VAL A 78 23.31 -1.08 -17.67
C VAL A 78 23.63 -1.28 -16.18
N ASP A 79 23.97 -0.20 -15.48
CA ASP A 79 24.40 -0.25 -14.07
C ASP A 79 23.21 -0.21 -13.11
N ILE A 80 22.24 0.64 -13.42
CA ILE A 80 21.05 0.89 -12.60
C ILE A 80 19.80 0.59 -13.42
N ILE A 81 18.94 -0.29 -12.90
CA ILE A 81 17.66 -0.63 -13.51
C ILE A 81 16.55 -0.05 -12.64
N CYS A 82 15.77 0.86 -13.22
CA CYS A 82 14.68 1.55 -12.56
C CYS A 82 13.35 0.89 -12.91
N ASN A 83 12.69 0.31 -11.93
CA ASN A 83 11.36 -0.26 -12.04
C ASN A 83 10.30 0.62 -11.37
N GLY A 84 9.47 1.27 -12.18
CA GLY A 84 8.27 1.98 -11.73
C GLY A 84 7.05 1.06 -11.80
N SER A 85 6.37 0.90 -10.67
CA SER A 85 5.28 -0.06 -10.50
C SER A 85 4.00 0.56 -9.91
N GLY A 86 2.87 0.00 -10.35
CA GLY A 86 1.55 0.17 -9.75
C GLY A 86 1.01 -1.20 -9.37
N SER A 87 1.72 -1.91 -8.49
CA SER A 87 1.45 -3.30 -8.14
C SER A 87 0.61 -3.39 -6.86
N HIS A 88 -0.66 -3.80 -6.99
CA HIS A 88 -1.57 -3.93 -5.86
C HIS A 88 -1.25 -5.14 -4.95
N HIS A 89 -1.70 -5.04 -3.71
CA HIS A 89 -1.59 -6.04 -2.64
C HIS A 89 -2.33 -7.32 -3.02
N ILE A 90 -1.61 -8.43 -2.98
CA ILE A 90 -2.16 -9.78 -2.92
C ILE A 90 -1.38 -10.48 -1.82
N LEU A 91 -2.05 -11.28 -0.98
CA LEU A 91 -1.41 -11.95 0.16
C LEU A 91 -0.13 -12.69 -0.25
N GLY A 92 1.00 -12.32 0.36
CA GLY A 92 2.31 -12.93 0.11
C GLY A 92 2.99 -12.57 -1.22
N LYS A 93 2.35 -11.76 -2.08
CA LYS A 93 2.92 -11.35 -3.38
C LYS A 93 4.16 -10.48 -3.22
N SER A 94 4.20 -9.61 -2.20
CA SER A 94 5.36 -8.74 -1.94
C SER A 94 6.62 -9.56 -1.67
N ASN A 95 6.49 -10.62 -0.86
CA ASN A 95 7.58 -11.54 -0.56
C ASN A 95 8.12 -12.22 -1.83
N TYR A 96 7.23 -12.75 -2.67
CA TYR A 96 7.62 -13.32 -3.96
C TYR A 96 8.32 -12.30 -4.87
N ARG A 97 7.75 -11.09 -4.99
CA ARG A 97 8.28 -10.00 -5.81
C ARG A 97 9.70 -9.60 -5.38
N ILE A 98 9.92 -9.39 -4.09
CA ILE A 98 11.23 -8.97 -3.58
C ILE A 98 12.23 -10.12 -3.67
N ASN A 99 11.92 -11.28 -3.10
CA ASN A 99 12.92 -12.34 -2.96
C ASN A 99 13.19 -13.09 -4.26
N GLN A 100 12.15 -13.40 -5.05
CA GLN A 100 12.32 -14.21 -6.25
C GLN A 100 12.62 -13.36 -7.49
N LEU A 101 11.94 -12.23 -7.66
CA LEU A 101 12.06 -11.43 -8.89
C LEU A 101 13.17 -10.39 -8.77
N ILE A 102 13.17 -9.55 -7.73
CA ILE A 102 14.15 -8.47 -7.58
C ILE A 102 15.52 -9.01 -7.15
N LEU A 103 15.58 -9.73 -6.02
CA LEU A 103 16.85 -10.30 -5.52
C LEU A 103 17.33 -11.43 -6.45
N GLY A 104 16.45 -12.36 -6.82
CA GLY A 104 16.80 -13.43 -7.75
C GLY A 104 17.25 -12.94 -9.13
N GLY A 105 16.60 -11.91 -9.69
CA GLY A 105 16.98 -11.27 -10.95
C GLY A 105 18.34 -10.58 -10.86
N SER A 106 18.53 -9.71 -9.87
CA SER A 106 19.81 -9.00 -9.66
C SER A 106 20.97 -9.95 -9.31
N GLN A 107 20.72 -11.04 -8.59
CA GLN A 107 21.72 -12.09 -8.31
C GLN A 107 22.16 -12.82 -9.60
N ARG A 108 21.27 -12.95 -10.58
CA ARG A 108 21.57 -13.64 -11.84
C ARG A 108 22.52 -12.83 -12.71
N ILE A 109 22.22 -11.55 -12.91
CA ILE A 109 22.88 -10.70 -13.93
C ILE A 109 23.78 -9.59 -13.35
N GLY A 110 23.67 -9.29 -12.06
CA GLY A 110 24.35 -8.16 -11.42
C GLY A 110 23.78 -6.80 -11.85
N GLY A 111 24.07 -5.78 -11.05
CA GLY A 111 23.53 -4.42 -11.23
C GLY A 111 22.72 -3.98 -10.01
N ILE A 112 22.45 -2.68 -9.96
CA ILE A 112 21.55 -2.07 -9.01
C ILE A 112 20.13 -2.16 -9.58
N TYR A 113 19.19 -2.60 -8.76
CA TYR A 113 17.77 -2.67 -9.08
C TYR A 113 16.99 -1.76 -8.13
N LEU A 114 16.41 -0.70 -8.67
CA LEU A 114 15.56 0.26 -7.97
C LEU A 114 14.11 -0.09 -8.25
N TYR A 115 13.40 -0.61 -7.26
CA TYR A 115 11.97 -0.88 -7.33
C TYR A 115 11.20 0.23 -6.62
N SER A 116 10.31 0.90 -7.32
CA SER A 116 9.39 1.90 -6.76
C SER A 116 7.96 1.51 -7.07
N ASN A 117 7.13 1.43 -6.03
CA ASN A 117 5.72 1.11 -6.16
C ASN A 117 4.86 2.21 -5.59
N HIS A 118 3.66 2.39 -6.16
CA HIS A 118 2.61 3.13 -5.49
C HIS A 118 2.33 2.51 -4.11
N ARG A 119 2.05 3.35 -3.11
CA ARG A 119 1.63 2.93 -1.78
C ARG A 119 0.37 3.67 -1.35
N GLY A 120 -0.66 2.94 -0.96
CA GLY A 120 -1.96 3.52 -0.59
C GLY A 120 -3.11 3.04 -1.45
N CYS A 121 -4.27 3.67 -1.29
CA CYS A 121 -5.43 3.50 -2.16
C CYS A 121 -5.49 4.68 -3.13
N ASP A 122 -5.86 4.48 -4.39
CA ASP A 122 -5.98 5.53 -5.41
C ASP A 122 -7.43 6.00 -5.62
N GLY A 123 -8.41 5.35 -5.01
CA GLY A 123 -9.83 5.65 -5.14
C GLY A 123 -10.69 4.43 -5.48
N ASP A 124 -10.08 3.28 -5.77
CA ASP A 124 -10.78 2.02 -6.03
C ASP A 124 -10.70 1.05 -4.82
N ARG A 125 -11.10 -0.21 -5.04
CA ARG A 125 -11.12 -1.32 -4.08
C ARG A 125 -9.76 -1.92 -3.75
N VAL A 126 -8.69 -1.51 -4.45
CA VAL A 126 -7.35 -2.07 -4.26
C VAL A 126 -6.49 -1.19 -3.36
N TYR A 127 -5.51 -1.81 -2.70
CA TYR A 127 -4.44 -1.12 -2.01
C TYR A 127 -3.12 -1.47 -2.68
N TYR A 128 -2.29 -0.48 -2.99
CA TYR A 128 -0.93 -0.68 -3.50
C TYR A 128 0.02 -0.79 -2.32
N ASP A 129 0.75 -1.91 -2.24
CA ASP A 129 1.47 -2.34 -1.05
C ASP A 129 2.91 -1.83 -0.99
N GLY A 130 3.25 -0.77 -1.73
CA GLY A 130 4.55 -0.11 -1.63
C GLY A 130 5.70 -1.12 -1.71
N ALA A 131 6.41 -1.27 -0.59
CA ALA A 131 7.58 -2.14 -0.46
C ALA A 131 8.64 -1.85 -1.54
N SER A 132 8.78 -0.56 -1.88
CA SER A 132 9.84 -0.02 -2.72
C SER A 132 11.20 -0.37 -2.11
N SER A 133 12.11 -0.85 -2.95
CA SER A 133 13.36 -1.47 -2.51
C SER A 133 14.54 -1.11 -3.39
N ILE A 134 15.72 -1.11 -2.80
CA ILE A 134 17.00 -0.96 -3.48
C ILE A 134 17.80 -2.23 -3.26
N ALA A 135 18.11 -2.92 -4.35
CA ALA A 135 18.93 -4.12 -4.34
C ALA A 135 20.16 -3.95 -5.23
N GLN A 136 21.24 -4.67 -4.93
CA GLN A 136 22.41 -4.75 -5.79
C GLN A 136 22.97 -6.16 -5.75
N ASN A 137 23.17 -6.77 -6.92
CA ASN A 137 23.81 -8.08 -7.06
C ASN A 137 23.20 -9.15 -6.12
N GLY A 138 21.87 -9.20 -5.99
CA GLY A 138 21.15 -10.16 -5.15
C GLY A 138 21.05 -9.81 -3.66
N LYS A 139 21.60 -8.67 -3.25
CA LYS A 139 21.57 -8.19 -1.86
C LYS A 139 20.58 -7.04 -1.72
N LEU A 140 19.84 -7.01 -0.62
CA LEU A 140 18.93 -5.93 -0.28
C LEU A 140 19.66 -4.87 0.55
N PHE A 141 19.47 -3.60 0.22
CA PHE A 141 20.08 -2.48 0.96
C PHE A 141 19.03 -1.58 1.61
N VAL A 142 17.88 -1.41 0.95
CA VAL A 142 16.77 -0.64 1.50
C VAL A 142 15.46 -1.28 1.08
N GLN A 143 14.48 -1.25 1.99
CA GLN A 143 13.08 -1.55 1.71
C GLN A 143 12.21 -0.64 2.59
N ILE A 144 11.25 0.06 1.99
CA ILE A 144 10.26 0.84 2.74
C ILE A 144 9.15 -0.08 3.27
N ASN A 145 8.41 0.39 4.27
CA ASN A 145 7.25 -0.33 4.80
C ASN A 145 6.23 -0.65 3.70
N GLN A 146 5.69 -1.88 3.73
CA GLN A 146 4.68 -2.38 2.80
C GLN A 146 3.38 -1.56 2.90
N PHE A 147 2.81 -1.44 4.11
CA PHE A 147 1.61 -0.65 4.32
C PHE A 147 1.87 0.56 5.22
N ASP A 148 1.32 1.69 4.82
CA ASP A 148 1.49 2.95 5.53
C ASP A 148 0.35 3.92 5.24
N ILE A 149 0.22 4.91 6.11
CA ILE A 149 -0.74 6.01 5.99
C ILE A 149 -0.08 7.30 5.47
N GLU A 150 1.25 7.30 5.38
CA GLU A 150 2.07 8.38 4.84
C GLU A 150 2.00 8.39 3.30
N ASP A 151 1.72 9.57 2.74
CA ASP A 151 1.49 9.77 1.31
C ASP A 151 2.76 9.68 0.47
N THR A 152 3.92 9.89 1.09
CA THR A 152 5.20 9.82 0.40
C THR A 152 6.23 9.22 1.33
N CYS A 153 7.03 8.31 0.79
CA CYS A 153 8.20 7.76 1.45
C CYS A 153 9.32 7.67 0.44
N VAL A 154 10.48 8.21 0.80
CA VAL A 154 11.67 8.18 -0.04
C VAL A 154 12.73 7.37 0.69
N ALA A 155 13.28 6.41 -0.04
CA ALA A 155 14.39 5.58 0.38
C ALA A 155 15.60 5.90 -0.49
N THR A 156 16.77 6.01 0.11
CA THR A 156 18.03 6.31 -0.58
C THR A 156 19.12 5.37 -0.08
N ALA A 157 20.02 4.97 -0.97
CA ALA A 157 21.20 4.17 -0.63
C ALA A 157 22.41 4.71 -1.40
N LEU A 158 23.55 4.75 -0.74
CA LEU A 158 24.84 5.01 -1.38
C LEU A 158 25.52 3.66 -1.63
N LEU A 159 25.75 3.32 -2.89
CA LEU A 159 26.25 2.02 -3.33
C LEU A 159 27.50 2.18 -4.19
N ASP A 160 28.42 1.21 -4.12
CA ASP A 160 29.61 1.19 -4.96
C ASP A 160 29.32 0.47 -6.29
N LEU A 161 29.48 1.18 -7.40
CA LEU A 161 29.30 0.61 -8.75
C LEU A 161 30.39 -0.42 -9.09
N ASN A 162 31.58 -0.33 -8.48
CA ASN A 162 32.65 -1.29 -8.72
C ASN A 162 32.31 -2.70 -8.21
N ASP A 163 31.41 -2.81 -7.23
CA ASP A 163 30.90 -4.11 -6.78
C ASP A 163 30.12 -4.81 -7.89
N THR A 164 29.33 -4.07 -8.68
CA THR A 164 28.62 -4.62 -9.84
C THR A 164 29.58 -5.05 -10.94
N ILE A 165 30.61 -4.25 -11.23
CA ILE A 165 31.64 -4.59 -12.21
C ILE A 165 32.33 -5.90 -11.78
N THR A 166 32.81 -5.95 -10.54
CA THR A 166 33.46 -7.13 -9.96
C THR A 166 32.55 -8.35 -9.96
N PHE A 167 31.26 -8.17 -9.64
CA PHE A 167 30.28 -9.25 -9.64
C PHE A 167 30.07 -9.85 -11.03
N ARG A 168 29.92 -9.01 -12.07
CA ARG A 168 29.75 -9.45 -13.45
C ARG A 168 30.99 -10.16 -13.98
N HIS A 169 32.19 -9.69 -13.65
CA HIS A 169 33.45 -10.34 -14.04
C HIS A 169 33.63 -11.76 -13.48
N LYS A 170 32.94 -12.11 -12.38
CA LYS A 170 32.97 -13.49 -11.83
C LYS A 170 32.22 -14.50 -12.71
N LYS A 171 31.41 -14.05 -13.68
CA LYS A 171 30.56 -14.91 -14.53
C LYS A 171 30.88 -14.76 -16.02
N SER A 172 31.97 -15.39 -16.46
CA SER A 172 32.44 -15.33 -17.85
C SER A 172 31.38 -15.73 -18.90
N SER A 173 30.52 -16.70 -18.59
CA SER A 173 29.42 -17.12 -19.48
C SER A 173 28.50 -15.97 -19.89
N ASN A 174 28.23 -15.03 -18.97
CA ASN A 174 27.37 -13.89 -19.25
C ASN A 174 28.05 -12.89 -20.20
N CYS A 175 29.38 -12.75 -20.13
CA CYS A 175 30.14 -11.87 -21.03
C CYS A 175 30.04 -12.32 -22.50
N PHE A 176 30.07 -13.64 -22.75
CA PHE A 176 29.89 -14.19 -24.09
C PHE A 176 28.48 -13.96 -24.63
N GLU A 177 27.47 -14.19 -23.78
CA GLU A 177 26.07 -13.88 -24.13
C GLU A 177 25.90 -12.40 -24.44
N SER A 178 26.43 -11.50 -23.60
CA SER A 178 26.41 -10.05 -23.79
C SER A 178 26.95 -9.61 -25.14
N ALA A 179 28.09 -10.15 -25.57
CA ALA A 179 28.76 -9.76 -26.82
C ALA A 179 27.92 -10.05 -28.09
N SER A 180 26.94 -10.97 -27.99
CA SER A 180 26.07 -11.35 -29.11
C SER A 180 24.76 -10.56 -29.17
N ARG A 181 24.50 -9.67 -28.19
CA ARG A 181 23.22 -8.94 -28.08
C ARG A 181 23.27 -7.60 -28.80
N GLN A 182 22.16 -7.26 -29.44
CA GLN A 182 21.96 -5.91 -29.98
C GLN A 182 21.89 -4.90 -28.84
N GLU A 183 22.47 -3.72 -29.04
CA GLU A 183 22.53 -2.62 -28.06
C GLU A 183 21.28 -1.72 -28.12
N HIS A 184 20.87 -1.15 -26.97
CA HIS A 184 19.87 -0.09 -26.93
C HIS A 184 20.50 1.22 -27.44
N THR A 185 19.65 2.12 -27.94
CA THR A 185 20.05 3.52 -28.13
C THR A 185 20.41 4.13 -26.77
N SER A 186 21.58 4.74 -26.66
CA SER A 186 22.00 5.51 -25.48
C SER A 186 21.66 6.98 -25.68
N ILE A 187 20.91 7.56 -24.74
CA ILE A 187 20.59 8.99 -24.69
C ILE A 187 21.47 9.60 -23.59
N ARG A 188 22.46 10.37 -24.01
CA ARG A 188 23.40 11.01 -23.08
C ARG A 188 22.79 12.26 -22.46
N PHE A 189 22.99 12.46 -21.16
CA PHE A 189 22.61 13.69 -20.46
C PHE A 189 23.78 14.29 -19.69
N ASP A 190 23.75 15.61 -19.53
CA ASP A 190 24.78 16.36 -18.81
C ASP A 190 24.46 16.36 -17.30
N GLY A 191 24.88 15.28 -16.64
CA GLY A 191 24.76 15.10 -15.20
C GLY A 191 25.63 13.95 -14.73
N THR A 192 26.21 14.07 -13.54
CA THR A 192 27.03 13.03 -12.92
C THR A 192 26.22 12.27 -11.87
N LEU A 193 26.32 10.95 -11.85
CA LEU A 193 25.64 10.10 -10.87
C LEU A 193 26.57 9.61 -9.75
N THR A 194 27.87 9.60 -9.98
CA THR A 194 28.86 9.26 -8.96
C THR A 194 29.24 10.49 -8.15
N MET A 195 29.50 10.26 -6.87
CA MET A 195 30.10 11.25 -5.98
C MET A 195 31.58 10.95 -5.84
N LYS A 196 32.43 11.95 -6.03
CA LYS A 196 33.84 11.84 -5.63
C LYS A 196 33.88 11.85 -4.11
N MET A 197 34.18 10.70 -3.51
CA MET A 197 34.39 10.59 -2.07
C MET A 197 35.62 11.40 -1.66
N ALA A 198 35.45 12.71 -1.45
CA ALA A 198 36.51 13.61 -1.03
C ALA A 198 36.74 13.55 0.50
N TYR A 199 35.77 13.04 1.26
CA TYR A 199 35.80 13.01 2.73
C TYR A 199 35.25 11.69 3.30
N PRO A 200 35.80 11.19 4.43
CA PRO A 200 35.44 9.90 5.04
C PRO A 200 34.07 9.86 5.73
N THR A 201 33.25 10.91 5.61
CA THR A 201 31.96 11.04 6.31
C THR A 201 30.80 10.33 5.61
N GLU A 202 30.93 9.97 4.33
CA GLU A 202 29.89 9.28 3.58
C GLU A 202 30.09 7.77 3.67
N ARG A 203 29.11 7.08 4.27
CA ARG A 203 29.13 5.64 4.46
C ARG A 203 28.26 4.96 3.42
N LEU A 204 28.80 3.91 2.79
CA LEU A 204 28.02 3.01 1.94
C LEU A 204 26.86 2.40 2.74
N ALA A 205 25.74 2.16 2.07
CA ALA A 205 24.60 1.49 2.69
C ALA A 205 25.01 0.08 3.12
N ASP A 206 24.60 -0.31 4.33
CA ASP A 206 24.83 -1.67 4.82
C ASP A 206 23.82 -2.63 4.19
N GLU A 207 24.28 -3.84 3.88
CA GLU A 207 23.41 -4.92 3.42
C GLU A 207 22.43 -5.33 4.54
N ILE A 208 21.15 -5.42 4.20
CA ILE A 208 20.12 -6.02 5.05
C ILE A 208 20.23 -7.54 4.90
N ARG A 209 20.84 -8.19 5.91
CA ARG A 209 21.05 -9.66 5.92
C ARG A 209 19.80 -10.43 6.31
N GLU A 210 18.96 -9.82 7.14
CA GLU A 210 17.76 -10.40 7.75
C GLU A 210 16.51 -10.05 6.93
N VAL A 211 16.52 -10.41 5.64
CA VAL A 211 15.45 -10.04 4.69
C VAL A 211 14.12 -10.68 5.07
N GLU A 212 14.14 -11.86 5.69
CA GLU A 212 12.96 -12.60 6.14
C GLU A 212 12.17 -11.82 7.19
N HIS A 213 12.85 -11.04 8.05
CA HIS A 213 12.18 -10.22 9.06
C HIS A 213 11.41 -9.03 8.48
N LEU A 214 11.68 -8.66 7.23
CA LEU A 214 10.93 -7.65 6.50
C LEU A 214 9.68 -8.21 5.81
N GLN A 215 9.52 -9.54 5.79
CA GLN A 215 8.39 -10.21 5.16
C GLN A 215 7.30 -10.42 6.19
N LEU A 216 6.15 -9.78 5.95
CA LEU A 216 4.98 -9.95 6.80
C LEU A 216 4.36 -11.33 6.59
N THR A 217 3.97 -11.97 7.69
CA THR A 217 3.09 -13.14 7.65
C THR A 217 1.71 -12.74 7.12
N SER A 218 0.92 -13.71 6.63
CA SER A 218 -0.44 -13.41 6.14
C SER A 218 -1.31 -12.71 7.19
N THR A 219 -1.15 -13.06 8.47
CA THR A 219 -1.87 -12.41 9.57
C THR A 219 -1.42 -10.96 9.74
N GLU A 220 -0.12 -10.69 9.68
CA GLU A 220 0.41 -9.33 9.76
C GLU A 220 -0.02 -8.50 8.55
N GLU A 221 -0.01 -9.05 7.33
CA GLU A 221 -0.52 -8.35 6.15
C GLU A 221 -2.00 -7.98 6.31
N LEU A 222 -2.83 -8.89 6.84
CA LEU A 222 -4.25 -8.59 7.13
C LEU A 222 -4.45 -7.57 8.26
N CYS A 223 -3.54 -7.55 9.23
CA CYS A 223 -3.55 -6.57 10.32
C CYS A 223 -3.00 -5.20 9.91
N ASP A 224 -2.34 -5.08 8.76
CA ASP A 224 -1.63 -3.87 8.37
C ASP A 224 -2.20 -3.24 7.08
N GLY A 225 -2.52 -4.05 6.07
CA GLY A 225 -3.04 -3.61 4.77
C GLY A 225 -4.46 -3.07 4.79
N PRO A 226 -5.50 -3.89 5.09
CA PRO A 226 -6.87 -3.40 5.18
C PRO A 226 -7.03 -2.20 6.13
N PRO A 227 -6.37 -2.15 7.31
CA PRO A 227 -6.39 -0.96 8.16
C PRO A 227 -5.80 0.29 7.49
N ALA A 228 -4.69 0.17 6.75
CA ALA A 228 -4.16 1.29 5.98
C ALA A 228 -5.14 1.72 4.87
N TRP A 229 -5.78 0.77 4.18
CA TRP A 229 -6.80 1.07 3.17
C TRP A 229 -7.99 1.83 3.75
N LEU A 230 -8.51 1.41 4.91
CA LEU A 230 -9.61 2.09 5.61
C LEU A 230 -9.27 3.55 5.91
N TRP A 231 -8.02 3.85 6.31
CA TRP A 231 -7.60 5.22 6.54
C TRP A 231 -7.65 6.07 5.28
N HIS A 232 -7.09 5.55 4.18
CA HIS A 232 -7.10 6.24 2.89
C HIS A 232 -8.54 6.45 2.39
N TYR A 233 -9.41 5.45 2.56
CA TYR A 233 -10.82 5.54 2.20
C TYR A 233 -11.56 6.60 3.03
N LEU A 234 -11.41 6.56 4.35
CA LEU A 234 -12.04 7.52 5.25
C LEU A 234 -11.66 8.96 4.90
N ARG A 235 -10.35 9.24 4.80
CA ARG A 235 -9.88 10.62 4.57
C ARG A 235 -10.24 11.16 3.19
N ARG A 236 -10.34 10.29 2.17
CA ARG A 236 -10.67 10.71 0.79
C ARG A 236 -12.17 10.82 0.55
N SER A 237 -12.97 9.99 1.21
CA SER A 237 -14.44 10.09 1.18
C SER A 237 -14.95 11.33 1.93
N LYS A 238 -14.12 11.95 2.78
CA LYS A 238 -14.48 13.09 3.64
C LYS A 238 -15.61 12.79 4.63
N MET A 239 -15.90 11.51 4.84
CA MET A 239 -16.84 11.05 5.85
C MET A 239 -16.25 11.24 7.24
N SER A 240 -17.09 11.35 8.26
CA SER A 240 -16.67 11.61 9.65
C SER A 240 -16.13 10.37 10.36
N GLY A 241 -16.46 9.17 9.89
CA GLY A 241 -16.07 7.93 10.54
C GLY A 241 -16.74 6.70 9.93
N PHE A 242 -16.69 5.60 10.66
CA PHE A 242 -17.32 4.33 10.28
C PHE A 242 -18.56 4.05 11.13
N PHE A 243 -19.55 3.40 10.50
CA PHE A 243 -20.70 2.81 11.17
C PHE A 243 -20.64 1.30 10.99
N ILE A 244 -20.55 0.56 12.09
CA ILE A 244 -20.26 -0.88 12.04
C ILE A 244 -21.38 -1.64 12.77
N PRO A 245 -22.23 -2.37 12.02
CA PRO A 245 -23.17 -3.32 12.59
C PRO A 245 -22.40 -4.51 13.16
N LEU A 246 -22.41 -4.62 14.49
CA LEU A 246 -21.71 -5.71 15.18
C LEU A 246 -22.68 -6.82 15.56
N SER A 247 -22.41 -8.03 15.06
CA SER A 247 -23.18 -9.24 15.34
C SER A 247 -22.61 -10.08 16.48
N GLY A 248 -21.36 -9.82 16.89
CA GLY A 248 -20.59 -10.68 17.80
C GLY A 248 -19.97 -11.91 17.14
N GLY A 249 -20.19 -12.11 15.84
CA GLY A 249 -19.51 -13.14 15.04
C GLY A 249 -18.08 -12.76 14.68
N GLN A 250 -17.33 -13.71 14.11
CA GLN A 250 -15.92 -13.51 13.75
C GLN A 250 -15.72 -12.41 12.71
N ASP A 251 -16.57 -12.33 11.68
CA ASP A 251 -16.42 -11.35 10.59
C ASP A 251 -16.60 -9.91 11.05
N SER A 252 -17.69 -9.62 11.78
CA SER A 252 -17.96 -8.28 12.29
C SER A 252 -16.92 -7.85 13.35
N SER A 253 -16.42 -8.82 14.13
CA SER A 253 -15.30 -8.63 15.05
C SER A 253 -13.98 -8.33 14.34
N ALA A 254 -13.71 -8.99 13.21
CA ALA A 254 -12.53 -8.73 12.38
C ALA A 254 -12.59 -7.32 11.77
N VAL A 255 -13.75 -6.89 11.27
CA VAL A 255 -13.95 -5.50 10.79
C VAL A 255 -13.71 -4.49 11.90
N ALA A 256 -14.23 -4.76 13.10
CA ALA A 256 -13.97 -3.92 14.27
C ALA A 256 -12.47 -3.83 14.59
N ALA A 257 -11.77 -4.97 14.59
CA ALA A 257 -10.34 -5.03 14.81
C ALA A 257 -9.54 -4.28 13.74
N MET A 258 -9.93 -4.37 12.46
CA MET A 258 -9.29 -3.61 11.37
C MET A 258 -9.38 -2.10 11.60
N VAL A 259 -10.55 -1.61 12.03
CA VAL A 259 -10.76 -0.19 12.34
C VAL A 259 -9.96 0.24 13.57
N ARG A 260 -9.83 -0.63 14.58
CA ARG A 260 -8.94 -0.40 15.74
C ARG A 260 -7.49 -0.26 15.31
N LEU A 261 -6.99 -1.18 14.49
CA LEU A 261 -5.62 -1.18 13.99
C LEU A 261 -5.34 0.06 13.13
N MET A 262 -6.33 0.51 12.35
CA MET A 262 -6.26 1.76 11.60
C MET A 262 -6.05 2.95 12.55
N CYS A 263 -6.86 3.03 13.62
CA CYS A 263 -6.71 4.09 14.63
C CYS A 263 -5.33 4.06 15.29
N ASN A 264 -4.80 2.87 15.58
CA ASN A 264 -3.46 2.71 16.14
C ASN A 264 -2.39 3.23 15.18
N LYS A 265 -2.48 2.91 13.87
CA LYS A 265 -1.59 3.44 12.83
C LYS A 265 -1.60 4.97 12.80
N VAL A 266 -2.80 5.56 12.74
CA VAL A 266 -2.97 7.03 12.73
C VAL A 266 -2.30 7.67 13.94
N CYS A 267 -2.50 7.11 15.13
CA CYS A 267 -1.99 7.71 16.36
C CYS A 267 -0.49 7.51 16.52
N ASN A 268 0.04 6.39 16.07
CA ASN A 268 1.48 6.16 16.03
C ASN A 268 2.15 7.11 15.04
N SER A 269 1.59 7.31 13.84
CA SER A 269 2.10 8.31 12.88
C SER A 269 2.09 9.73 13.47
N VAL A 270 1.01 10.13 14.16
CA VAL A 270 0.95 11.45 14.81
C VAL A 270 2.01 11.60 15.90
N LYS A 271 2.26 10.55 16.71
CA LYS A 271 3.34 10.55 17.72
C LYS A 271 4.72 10.66 17.07
N GLN A 272 5.02 9.80 16.09
CA GLN A 272 6.30 9.80 15.38
C GLN A 272 6.58 11.12 14.68
N ARG A 273 5.56 11.74 14.05
CA ARG A 273 5.68 13.08 13.44
C ARG A 273 6.00 14.15 14.49
N ARG A 274 5.37 14.11 15.66
CA ARG A 274 5.67 15.05 16.75
C ARG A 274 7.11 14.93 17.24
N GLU A 275 7.65 13.72 17.28
CA GLU A 275 9.04 13.45 17.68
C GLU A 275 10.04 13.91 16.61
N ARG A 276 9.76 13.63 15.33
CA ARG A 276 10.64 13.98 14.21
C ARG A 276 10.61 15.46 13.83
N ASP A 277 9.41 16.04 13.79
CA ASP A 277 9.16 17.37 13.23
C ASP A 277 8.97 18.44 14.34
N GLY A 278 8.96 18.03 15.62
CA GLY A 278 8.68 18.88 16.77
C GLY A 278 7.19 19.23 16.95
N VAL A 279 6.85 20.00 18.00
CA VAL A 279 5.53 20.63 18.14
C VAL A 279 5.56 21.97 17.41
N VAL A 280 4.99 22.05 16.21
CA VAL A 280 4.77 23.33 15.54
C VAL A 280 3.30 23.72 15.65
N LEU A 281 3.04 24.69 16.53
CA LEU A 281 1.81 25.46 16.56
C LEU A 281 2.15 26.92 16.34
N THR A 282 1.74 27.46 15.21
CA THR A 282 1.37 28.87 15.09
C THR A 282 0.39 28.99 13.93
N TYR A 283 -0.78 29.59 14.19
CA TYR A 283 -1.54 30.26 13.15
C TYR A 283 -0.90 31.64 12.97
N PRO A 284 -0.67 32.12 11.74
CA PRO A 284 -0.38 33.52 11.56
C PRO A 284 -1.68 34.30 11.76
N ASP A 285 -1.66 35.19 12.74
CA ASP A 285 -2.35 36.47 12.56
C ASP A 285 -1.89 37.05 11.22
N SER A 286 -2.86 37.60 10.49
CA SER A 286 -2.77 38.20 9.16
C SER A 286 -1.40 38.84 8.81
N ASN A 287 -0.87 38.47 7.63
CA ASN A 287 0.08 39.23 6.79
C ASN A 287 1.56 38.78 6.66
N THR A 288 1.89 37.49 6.74
CA THR A 288 3.22 37.05 6.23
C THR A 288 3.17 35.65 5.62
N ILE A 289 3.63 35.53 4.37
CA ILE A 289 3.83 34.25 3.68
C ILE A 289 5.08 33.60 4.29
N SER A 290 4.90 32.47 4.97
CA SER A 290 6.00 31.58 5.38
C SER A 290 5.73 30.17 4.91
N THR A 291 6.78 29.55 4.40
CA THR A 291 6.92 28.24 3.75
C THR A 291 5.95 27.17 4.26
N SER A 292 5.05 26.71 3.38
CA SER A 292 4.11 25.64 3.65
C SER A 292 4.79 24.28 3.55
N TYR A 293 5.05 23.63 4.69
CA TYR A 293 5.27 22.19 4.70
C TYR A 293 3.92 21.49 4.49
N VAL A 294 3.87 20.52 3.58
CA VAL A 294 2.66 19.74 3.27
C VAL A 294 2.32 18.89 4.48
N TYR A 295 1.54 19.45 5.40
CA TYR A 295 0.92 18.68 6.46
C TYR A 295 -0.06 17.69 5.83
N ASN A 296 -0.09 16.46 6.32
CA ASN A 296 -1.28 15.62 6.17
C ASN A 296 -2.33 16.19 7.14
N HIS A 297 -2.90 17.35 6.79
CA HIS A 297 -3.92 18.08 7.57
C HIS A 297 -5.10 17.19 7.93
N ASN A 298 -5.29 16.08 7.22
CA ASN A 298 -6.36 15.12 7.42
C ASN A 298 -6.34 14.48 8.82
N ALA A 299 -5.19 13.97 9.31
CA ALA A 299 -5.15 13.33 10.62
C ALA A 299 -5.51 14.31 11.76
N LEU A 300 -4.95 15.51 11.70
CA LEU A 300 -5.30 16.57 12.65
C LEU A 300 -6.74 17.05 12.46
N PHE A 301 -7.28 17.16 11.25
CA PHE A 301 -8.68 17.50 11.00
C PHE A 301 -9.64 16.51 11.67
N TYR A 302 -9.39 15.21 11.50
CA TYR A 302 -10.13 14.13 12.12
C TYR A 302 -10.00 14.08 13.66
N LEU A 303 -8.88 14.59 14.21
CA LEU A 303 -8.63 14.63 15.66
C LEU A 303 -9.00 15.98 16.31
N ARG A 304 -9.09 17.08 15.55
CA ARG A 304 -9.30 18.46 16.04
C ARG A 304 -10.76 18.84 16.25
N ALA A 305 -11.73 18.02 15.86
CA ALA A 305 -13.13 18.29 16.16
C ALA A 305 -13.47 18.21 17.67
N THR A 306 -12.57 17.72 18.52
CA THR A 306 -12.89 17.46 19.93
C THR A 306 -11.84 17.87 20.97
N TRP A 307 -10.56 18.14 20.64
CA TRP A 307 -9.53 18.32 21.69
C TRP A 307 -8.51 19.44 21.44
N PRO A 308 -8.09 20.17 22.50
CA PRO A 308 -6.93 21.06 22.45
C PRO A 308 -5.67 20.29 22.05
N VAL A 309 -4.78 20.95 21.30
CA VAL A 309 -3.60 20.36 20.67
C VAL A 309 -2.62 19.71 21.67
N ASN A 310 -2.75 20.02 22.96
CA ASN A 310 -1.89 19.47 24.02
C ASN A 310 -2.40 18.16 24.64
N THR A 311 -3.59 17.68 24.26
CA THR A 311 -4.16 16.41 24.74
C THR A 311 -4.57 15.53 23.57
N LEU A 312 -3.66 14.67 23.12
CA LEU A 312 -4.06 13.50 22.32
C LEU A 312 -5.11 12.71 23.12
N PRO A 313 -6.20 12.22 22.50
CA PRO A 313 -7.14 11.38 23.21
C PRO A 313 -6.38 10.17 23.77
N LYS A 314 -6.57 9.87 25.07
CA LYS A 314 -6.04 8.64 25.68
C LYS A 314 -6.53 7.37 24.94
N LYS A 315 -7.60 7.49 24.14
CA LYS A 315 -8.26 6.44 23.34
C LYS A 315 -8.80 7.01 21.99
N PRO A 316 -7.95 7.15 20.96
CA PRO A 316 -8.31 7.70 19.64
C PRO A 316 -9.38 6.91 18.86
N GLU A 317 -9.50 5.62 19.10
CA GLU A 317 -10.52 4.72 18.56
C GLU A 317 -11.96 5.16 18.86
N LEU A 318 -12.14 6.06 19.84
CA LEU A 318 -13.43 6.60 20.25
C LEU A 318 -13.92 7.79 19.43
N VAL A 319 -13.08 8.37 18.55
CA VAL A 319 -13.43 9.60 17.81
C VAL A 319 -13.92 9.32 16.39
N LEU A 320 -13.53 8.18 15.80
CA LEU A 320 -13.74 7.89 14.38
C LEU A 320 -14.76 6.78 14.10
N VAL A 321 -15.40 6.22 15.14
CA VAL A 321 -16.21 5.00 14.99
C VAL A 321 -17.48 5.07 15.82
N HIS A 322 -18.60 4.82 15.15
CA HIS A 322 -19.90 4.55 15.76
C HIS A 322 -20.20 3.06 15.66
N TRP A 323 -20.57 2.46 16.78
CA TRP A 323 -20.86 1.04 16.89
C TRP A 323 -22.36 0.85 17.06
N LEU A 324 -22.97 0.02 16.21
CA LEU A 324 -24.37 -0.36 16.38
C LEU A 324 -24.47 -1.87 16.59
N GLU A 325 -24.99 -2.25 17.74
CA GLU A 325 -25.54 -3.57 18.00
C GLU A 325 -27.01 -3.57 17.59
N ILE A 326 -27.36 -4.46 16.66
CA ILE A 326 -28.75 -4.76 16.33
C ILE A 326 -29.05 -6.12 16.93
N SER A 327 -29.85 -6.12 17.99
CA SER A 327 -30.18 -7.33 18.74
C SER A 327 -31.66 -7.66 18.61
N THR A 328 -31.97 -8.94 18.79
CA THR A 328 -33.32 -9.41 19.10
C THR A 328 -33.41 -9.74 20.60
N VAL A 329 -34.63 -9.92 21.13
CA VAL A 329 -34.83 -10.35 22.54
C VAL A 329 -34.04 -11.63 22.87
N ILE A 330 -33.75 -12.47 21.87
CA ILE A 330 -33.03 -13.74 22.02
C ILE A 330 -31.50 -13.55 22.06
N THR A 331 -30.97 -12.49 21.46
CA THR A 331 -29.51 -12.25 21.34
C THR A 331 -28.97 -11.21 22.32
N LEU A 332 -29.86 -10.58 23.09
CA LEU A 332 -29.51 -9.52 24.03
C LEU A 332 -28.51 -10.00 25.09
N GLY A 333 -27.37 -9.30 25.22
CA GLY A 333 -26.40 -9.49 26.30
C GLY A 333 -25.21 -10.41 26.01
N LEU A 334 -25.21 -11.17 24.89
CA LEU A 334 -24.05 -11.96 24.44
C LEU A 334 -22.89 -11.09 23.95
N PHE A 335 -23.18 -9.83 23.64
CA PHE A 335 -22.34 -8.97 22.82
C PHE A 335 -21.37 -8.07 23.61
N LYS A 336 -21.77 -7.64 24.81
CA LYS A 336 -21.01 -6.67 25.64
C LYS A 336 -19.59 -7.15 25.96
N GLY A 337 -19.40 -8.46 26.10
CA GLY A 337 -18.08 -9.07 26.37
C GLY A 337 -17.11 -8.98 25.19
N VAL A 338 -17.59 -9.12 23.95
CA VAL A 338 -16.73 -9.04 22.74
C VAL A 338 -16.24 -7.62 22.51
N VAL A 339 -17.12 -6.63 22.68
CA VAL A 339 -16.74 -5.21 22.58
C VAL A 339 -15.71 -4.85 23.64
N GLU A 340 -15.92 -5.28 24.89
CA GLU A 340 -14.98 -4.99 25.97
C GLU A 340 -13.62 -5.69 25.77
N LEU A 341 -13.60 -6.88 25.15
CA LEU A 341 -12.37 -7.60 24.83
C LEU A 341 -11.57 -6.93 23.71
N LEU A 342 -12.23 -6.55 22.61
CA LEU A 342 -11.60 -5.88 21.47
C LEU A 342 -11.24 -4.43 21.80
N PHE A 343 -12.00 -3.80 22.70
CA PHE A 343 -11.89 -2.40 23.05
C PHE A 343 -12.01 -2.18 24.57
N PRO A 344 -10.97 -2.50 25.35
CA PRO A 344 -11.00 -2.41 26.80
C PRO A 344 -11.35 -1.00 27.28
N GLY A 345 -12.39 -0.90 28.11
CA GLY A 345 -12.92 0.34 28.67
C GLY A 345 -13.52 1.29 27.64
N VAL A 346 -13.92 0.83 26.45
CA VAL A 346 -14.78 1.62 25.54
C VAL A 346 -16.22 1.63 26.03
N VAL A 347 -16.66 0.57 26.72
CA VAL A 347 -17.94 0.55 27.44
C VAL A 347 -18.01 1.64 28.51
N GLN A 348 -16.88 2.17 29.00
CA GLN A 348 -16.84 3.28 29.95
C GLN A 348 -17.06 4.66 29.29
N TYR A 349 -16.85 4.76 27.97
CA TYR A 349 -17.07 5.96 27.16
C TYR A 349 -18.32 5.79 26.27
N MET A 350 -19.43 5.36 26.91
CA MET A 350 -20.81 5.06 26.44
C MET A 350 -21.42 5.89 25.29
N ALA A 351 -20.76 6.90 24.75
CA ALA A 351 -21.34 7.84 23.77
C ALA A 351 -21.63 7.23 22.39
N TYR A 352 -21.04 6.08 22.02
CA TYR A 352 -21.09 5.61 20.62
C TYR A 352 -21.42 4.13 20.40
N LEU A 353 -21.75 3.37 21.45
CA LEU A 353 -22.33 2.03 21.30
C LEU A 353 -23.85 2.14 21.44
N PHE A 354 -24.55 1.99 20.31
CA PHE A 354 -26.00 1.91 20.29
C PHE A 354 -26.40 0.43 20.32
N SER A 355 -27.35 0.06 21.19
CA SER A 355 -27.98 -1.25 21.17
C SER A 355 -29.46 -1.06 20.91
N ILE A 356 -29.94 -1.59 19.79
CA ILE A 356 -31.33 -1.46 19.36
C ILE A 356 -31.94 -2.85 19.28
N VAL A 357 -33.11 -3.02 19.90
CA VAL A 357 -33.92 -4.23 19.82
C VAL A 357 -34.90 -4.09 18.65
N ILE A 358 -34.79 -4.92 17.62
CA ILE A 358 -35.59 -4.80 16.39
C ILE A 358 -36.89 -5.60 16.41
N ASP A 359 -37.18 -6.35 17.48
CA ASP A 359 -38.35 -7.22 17.58
C ASP A 359 -39.67 -6.49 17.30
N MET A 360 -39.80 -5.23 17.68
CA MET A 360 -41.01 -4.45 17.38
C MET A 360 -41.20 -4.24 15.87
N ALA A 361 -40.12 -3.91 15.15
CA ALA A 361 -40.16 -3.72 13.70
C ALA A 361 -40.41 -5.05 12.98
N VAL A 362 -39.74 -6.13 13.41
CA VAL A 362 -39.94 -7.48 12.87
C VAL A 362 -41.38 -7.95 13.10
N THR A 363 -41.91 -7.78 14.31
CA THR A 363 -43.30 -8.14 14.64
C THR A 363 -44.30 -7.35 13.81
N ALA A 364 -44.06 -6.05 13.60
CA ALA A 364 -44.93 -5.22 12.75
C ALA A 364 -44.94 -5.72 11.30
N LEU A 365 -43.78 -6.06 10.74
CA LEU A 365 -43.67 -6.62 9.39
C LEU A 365 -44.37 -7.98 9.28
N LEU A 366 -44.22 -8.86 10.27
CA LEU A 366 -44.89 -10.16 10.29
C LEU A 366 -46.42 -10.02 10.38
N LYS A 367 -46.93 -9.05 11.13
CA LYS A 367 -48.38 -8.76 11.17
C LYS A 367 -48.91 -8.21 9.85
N ILE A 368 -48.15 -7.33 9.17
CA ILE A 368 -48.52 -6.86 7.83
C ILE A 368 -48.55 -8.04 6.85
N PHE A 369 -47.57 -8.94 6.94
CA PHE A 369 -47.54 -10.17 6.14
C PHE A 369 -48.76 -11.06 6.41
N GLU A 370 -49.07 -11.33 7.68
CA GLU A 370 -50.24 -12.12 8.08
C GLU A 370 -51.55 -11.52 7.54
N MET A 371 -51.69 -10.19 7.63
CA MET A 371 -52.87 -9.48 7.11
C MET A 371 -52.99 -9.61 5.58
N ALA A 372 -51.87 -9.65 4.85
CA ALA A 372 -51.86 -9.74 3.39
C ALA A 372 -52.07 -11.17 2.86
N TYR A 373 -51.55 -12.18 3.56
CA TYR A 373 -51.50 -13.56 3.07
C TYR A 373 -52.39 -14.54 3.86
N GLY A 374 -52.99 -14.11 4.96
CA GLY A 374 -53.93 -14.91 5.75
C GLY A 374 -53.29 -16.01 6.61
N PHE A 375 -51.97 -16.02 6.75
CA PHE A 375 -51.25 -16.93 7.64
C PHE A 375 -49.99 -16.27 8.23
N MET A 376 -49.62 -16.69 9.43
CA MET A 376 -48.36 -16.30 10.08
C MET A 376 -47.28 -17.35 9.79
N PRO A 377 -46.11 -16.99 9.24
CA PRO A 377 -45.00 -17.93 9.11
C PRO A 377 -44.54 -18.38 10.50
N SER A 378 -44.45 -19.70 10.71
CA SER A 378 -43.86 -20.28 11.90
C SER A 378 -42.34 -20.43 11.71
N PHE A 379 -41.61 -20.34 12.82
CA PHE A 379 -40.16 -20.49 12.83
C PHE A 379 -39.77 -21.74 13.61
N GLU A 380 -39.02 -22.65 13.00
CA GLU A 380 -38.37 -23.73 13.73
C GLU A 380 -37.17 -23.18 14.51
N VAL A 381 -37.14 -23.43 15.81
CA VAL A 381 -35.97 -23.13 16.64
C VAL A 381 -34.92 -24.20 16.40
N VAL A 382 -34.07 -24.01 15.40
CA VAL A 382 -32.89 -24.86 15.18
C VAL A 382 -31.78 -24.38 16.11
N ARG A 383 -31.60 -25.03 17.27
CA ARG A 383 -30.40 -24.83 18.11
C ARG A 383 -29.22 -25.56 17.47
N ILE A 384 -28.38 -24.83 16.74
CA ILE A 384 -27.09 -25.37 16.31
C ILE A 384 -26.08 -25.12 17.44
N ASN A 385 -25.73 -26.18 18.17
CA ASN A 385 -24.56 -26.16 19.06
C ASN A 385 -23.29 -26.21 18.20
N LEU A 386 -22.92 -25.08 17.61
CA LEU A 386 -21.56 -24.89 17.09
C LEU A 386 -20.68 -24.47 18.26
N PHE A 387 -19.73 -25.34 18.62
CA PHE A 387 -18.68 -25.03 19.57
C PHE A 387 -18.01 -23.70 19.17
N TYR A 388 -17.98 -22.77 20.13
CA TYR A 388 -17.37 -21.44 20.12
C TYR A 388 -18.04 -20.35 19.24
N CYS A 389 -18.77 -19.49 19.96
CA CYS A 389 -19.09 -18.08 19.64
C CYS A 389 -20.05 -17.81 18.47
N ALA A 390 -21.33 -18.17 18.66
CA ALA A 390 -22.53 -17.37 18.37
C ALA A 390 -23.71 -18.31 18.06
N ASN A 391 -24.83 -18.17 18.78
CA ASN A 391 -26.07 -18.80 18.36
C ASN A 391 -26.60 -18.06 17.13
N PHE A 392 -26.39 -18.61 15.94
CA PHE A 392 -27.06 -18.13 14.74
C PHE A 392 -28.44 -18.77 14.62
N LEU A 393 -29.49 -17.95 14.66
CA LEU A 393 -30.84 -18.35 14.25
C LEU A 393 -30.90 -18.33 12.73
N PHE A 394 -30.96 -19.50 12.10
CA PHE A 394 -31.33 -19.60 10.69
C PHE A 394 -32.82 -19.86 10.55
N LEU A 395 -33.48 -19.02 9.75
CA LEU A 395 -34.86 -19.20 9.33
C LEU A 395 -34.88 -20.24 8.20
N ARG A 396 -35.33 -21.47 8.49
CA ARG A 396 -35.59 -22.48 7.45
C ARG A 396 -37.06 -22.44 7.08
N ARG A 397 -37.35 -22.38 5.78
CA ARG A 397 -38.72 -22.45 5.25
C ARG A 397 -39.21 -23.89 5.34
N THR A 398 -40.23 -24.16 6.15
CA THR A 398 -41.05 -25.36 6.02
C THR A 398 -42.14 -25.08 4.98
N THR A 399 -42.19 -25.89 3.93
CA THR A 399 -43.34 -25.94 3.03
C THR A 399 -44.51 -26.58 3.77
N LEU A 400 -45.70 -25.97 3.59
CA LEU A 400 -47.05 -26.33 4.07
C LEU A 400 -47.23 -27.72 4.68
#